data_AF-A0A7W2NEL6-F1
#
_entry.id   AF-A0A7W2NEL6-F1
#
_cell.length_a   1.000
_cell.length_b   1.000
_cell.length_c   1.000
_cell.angle_alpha   90.00
_cell.angle_beta   90.00
_cell.angle_gamma   90.00
#
_symmetry.space_group_name_H-M   'P 1'
#
loop_
_entity.id
_entity.type
_entity.pdbx_description
1 polymer ?
#
loop_
_entity_poly.entity_id
_entity_poly.type
_entity_poly.pdbx_seq_one_letter_code
_entity_poly.pdbx_strand_id
1 'polypeptide(L)'
;ILQRMRELALQSSNGSNSQDDRDAMQKEVGALQTELTRIAETTSFGGQNLLDGSFGSKKFQVGSDANQTISLTLSSTSATDLGNYAIASAGTKYGVGAAGAALSSLAEGSTSVTTVNGSKGTGTYTNVATDTAVETADKINLLNKGVTAEAVLETTIELKTAGTGTLEIGGDSFALANYGTDNNKLAEDLGKAGYDTSVSTAGVISIRATGVAGIDISGATAADTAL
;
A
#
# COMPACT_ATOMS: atom_id res chain seq x y z
N ILE A 1 28.66 7.03 -10.89
CA ILE A 1 27.80 6.64 -9.74
C ILE A 1 26.31 6.59 -10.09
N LEU A 2 25.66 7.70 -10.47
CA LEU A 2 24.22 7.71 -10.77
C LEU A 2 23.81 6.85 -11.99
N GLN A 3 24.63 6.81 -13.04
CA GLN A 3 24.39 5.92 -14.18
C GLN A 3 24.47 4.44 -13.80
N ARG A 4 25.42 4.06 -12.93
CA ARG A 4 25.54 2.70 -12.40
C ARG A 4 24.36 2.33 -11.49
N MET A 5 23.88 3.25 -10.66
CA MET A 5 22.65 3.04 -9.87
C MET A 5 21.41 2.83 -10.77
N ARG A 6 21.33 3.54 -11.91
CA ARG A 6 20.26 3.33 -12.90
C ARG A 6 20.34 1.94 -13.53
N GLU A 7 21.55 1.48 -13.91
CA GLU A 7 21.74 0.14 -14.46
C GLU A 7 21.31 -0.94 -13.46
N LEU A 8 21.70 -0.82 -12.19
CA LEU A 8 21.30 -1.76 -11.14
C LEU A 8 19.79 -1.75 -10.89
N ALA A 9 19.15 -0.57 -10.93
CA ALA A 9 17.69 -0.46 -10.80
C ALA A 9 16.95 -1.09 -12.00
N LEU A 10 17.49 -0.93 -13.22
CA LEU A 10 16.93 -1.58 -14.40
C LEU A 10 17.15 -3.09 -14.36
N GLN A 11 18.32 -3.52 -13.90
CA GLN A 11 18.66 -4.93 -13.72
C GLN A 11 17.74 -5.57 -12.69
N SER A 12 17.53 -4.95 -11.51
CA SER A 12 16.67 -5.46 -10.44
C SER A 12 15.19 -5.51 -10.82
N SER A 13 14.75 -4.63 -11.73
CA SER A 13 13.38 -4.63 -12.29
C SER A 13 13.13 -5.74 -13.30
N ASN A 14 14.16 -6.46 -13.76
CA ASN A 14 13.97 -7.61 -14.64
C ASN A 14 13.55 -8.84 -13.83
N GLY A 15 12.40 -9.44 -14.17
CA GLY A 15 11.70 -10.45 -13.37
C GLY A 15 12.38 -11.81 -13.20
N SER A 16 13.57 -12.02 -13.80
CA SER A 16 14.33 -13.28 -13.74
C SER A 16 15.37 -13.33 -12.61
N ASN A 17 15.53 -12.28 -11.80
CA ASN A 17 16.51 -12.28 -10.71
C ASN A 17 16.00 -13.03 -9.48
N SER A 18 16.89 -13.81 -8.85
CA SER A 18 16.61 -14.43 -7.56
C SER A 18 16.56 -13.39 -6.43
N GLN A 19 16.09 -13.79 -5.25
CA GLN A 19 16.12 -12.91 -4.07
C GLN A 19 17.56 -12.55 -3.67
N ASP A 20 18.48 -13.51 -3.76
CA ASP A 20 19.89 -13.32 -3.43
C ASP A 20 20.56 -12.31 -4.39
N ASP A 21 20.18 -12.33 -5.67
CA ASP A 21 20.66 -11.35 -6.66
C ASP A 21 20.17 -9.93 -6.34
N ARG A 22 18.90 -9.80 -5.92
CA ARG A 22 18.33 -8.51 -5.48
C ARG A 22 19.04 -7.98 -4.24
N ASP A 23 19.36 -8.84 -3.28
CA ASP A 23 20.06 -8.46 -2.06
C ASP A 23 21.52 -8.04 -2.35
N ALA A 24 22.19 -8.71 -3.29
CA ALA A 24 23.53 -8.32 -3.74
C ALA A 24 23.52 -6.96 -4.48
N MET A 25 22.56 -6.75 -5.38
CA MET A 25 22.36 -5.46 -6.06
C MET A 25 22.04 -4.34 -5.06
N GLN A 26 21.23 -4.61 -4.03
CA GLN A 26 20.91 -3.65 -2.98
C GLN A 26 22.15 -3.24 -2.17
N LYS A 27 23.06 -4.17 -1.89
CA LYS A 27 24.36 -3.85 -1.25
C LYS A 27 25.21 -2.95 -2.14
N GLU A 28 25.25 -3.20 -3.45
CA GLU A 28 25.98 -2.35 -4.40
C GLU A 28 25.36 -0.93 -4.47
N VAL A 29 24.03 -0.81 -4.50
CA VAL A 29 23.33 0.48 -4.42
C VAL A 29 23.68 1.22 -3.12
N GLY A 30 23.68 0.55 -1.98
CA GLY A 30 24.07 1.14 -0.69
C GLY A 30 25.52 1.66 -0.69
N ALA A 31 26.46 0.90 -1.26
CA ALA A 31 27.85 1.33 -1.40
C ALA A 31 27.97 2.56 -2.32
N LEU A 32 27.22 2.59 -3.43
CA LEU A 32 27.20 3.72 -4.35
C LEU A 32 26.59 4.99 -3.73
N GLN A 33 25.60 4.85 -2.84
CA GLN A 33 25.04 5.98 -2.08
C GLN A 33 26.08 6.55 -1.11
N THR A 34 26.77 5.69 -0.36
CA THR A 34 27.86 6.10 0.54
C THR A 34 28.95 6.85 -0.22
N GLU A 35 29.35 6.35 -1.39
CA GLU A 35 30.37 6.99 -2.22
C GLU A 35 29.90 8.36 -2.76
N LEU A 36 28.62 8.48 -3.10
CA LEU A 36 28.04 9.74 -3.54
C LEU A 36 28.00 10.78 -2.40
N THR A 37 27.60 10.37 -1.19
CA THR A 37 27.68 11.22 0.01
C THR A 37 29.12 11.64 0.31
N ARG A 38 30.09 10.72 0.21
CA ARG A 38 31.52 11.02 0.38
C ARG A 38 32.00 12.08 -0.61
N ILE A 39 31.62 11.99 -1.89
CA ILE A 39 31.98 12.99 -2.90
C ILE A 39 31.36 14.35 -2.55
N ALA A 40 30.10 14.38 -2.11
CA ALA A 40 29.45 15.61 -1.70
C ALA A 40 30.16 16.29 -0.52
N GLU A 41 30.60 15.51 0.47
CA GLU A 41 31.27 16.01 1.69
C GLU A 41 32.75 16.34 1.51
N THR A 42 33.47 15.65 0.61
CA THR A 42 34.92 15.85 0.43
C THR A 42 35.28 16.86 -0.65
N THR A 43 34.34 17.22 -1.53
CA THR A 43 34.60 18.21 -2.59
C THR A 43 34.56 19.62 -2.00
N SER A 44 35.75 20.18 -1.77
CA SER A 44 35.93 21.54 -1.24
C SER A 44 36.87 22.37 -2.10
N PHE A 45 36.70 23.69 -2.06
CA PHE A 45 37.58 24.67 -2.67
C PHE A 45 37.76 25.86 -1.73
N GLY A 46 39.00 26.25 -1.47
CA GLY A 46 39.31 27.38 -0.57
C GLY A 46 38.80 27.19 0.85
N GLY A 47 38.73 25.95 1.34
CA GLY A 47 38.19 25.61 2.66
C GLY A 47 36.66 25.53 2.75
N GLN A 48 35.95 25.80 1.65
CA GLN A 48 34.49 25.73 1.58
C GLN A 48 34.06 24.49 0.81
N ASN A 49 33.11 23.72 1.37
CA ASN A 49 32.48 22.61 0.67
C ASN A 49 31.60 23.13 -0.45
N LEU A 50 31.63 22.44 -1.60
CA LEU A 50 30.92 22.87 -2.81
C LEU A 50 29.59 22.16 -3.00
N LEU A 51 29.49 20.90 -2.56
CA LEU A 51 28.45 19.95 -3.00
C LEU A 51 27.58 19.40 -1.87
N ASP A 52 27.76 19.87 -0.63
CA ASP A 52 26.98 19.48 0.55
C ASP A 52 25.72 20.35 0.77
N GLY A 53 25.46 21.30 -0.14
CA GLY A 53 24.34 22.24 -0.05
C GLY A 53 24.62 23.51 0.77
N SER A 54 25.74 23.59 1.48
CA SER A 54 26.12 24.78 2.25
C SER A 54 26.62 25.94 1.38
N PHE A 55 27.08 25.64 0.15
CA PHE A 55 27.64 26.64 -0.77
C PHE A 55 26.63 27.72 -1.19
N GLY A 56 25.40 27.31 -1.53
CA GLY A 56 24.32 28.21 -1.93
C GLY A 56 24.63 29.03 -3.19
N SER A 57 24.21 30.30 -3.20
CA SER A 57 24.52 31.24 -4.29
C SER A 57 25.63 32.21 -3.86
N LYS A 58 26.78 32.18 -4.55
CA LYS A 58 27.90 33.09 -4.33
C LYS A 58 28.13 33.96 -5.57
N LYS A 59 28.50 35.21 -5.34
CA LYS A 59 28.85 36.17 -6.39
C LYS A 59 30.35 36.36 -6.40
N PHE A 60 30.96 36.13 -7.56
CA PHE A 60 32.38 36.37 -7.80
C PHE A 60 32.51 37.67 -8.59
N GLN A 61 33.14 38.69 -8.02
CA GLN A 61 33.46 39.92 -8.72
C GLN A 61 34.63 39.63 -9.69
N VAL A 62 34.39 39.83 -10.99
CA VAL A 62 35.35 39.50 -12.06
C VAL A 62 35.86 40.72 -12.81
N GLY A 63 35.29 41.90 -12.54
CA GLY A 63 35.65 43.15 -13.21
C GLY A 63 36.08 44.25 -12.25
N SER A 64 36.62 45.33 -12.81
CA SER A 64 37.14 46.48 -12.05
C SER A 64 36.06 47.38 -11.46
N ASP A 65 34.86 47.40 -12.06
CA ASP A 65 33.76 48.27 -11.64
C ASP A 65 32.75 47.54 -10.74
N ALA A 66 32.09 48.29 -9.86
CA ALA A 66 31.06 47.74 -8.96
C ALA A 66 29.95 47.01 -9.75
N ASN A 67 29.54 45.83 -9.25
CA ASN A 67 28.51 44.95 -9.80
C ASN A 67 28.86 44.12 -11.04
N GLN A 68 30.12 44.12 -11.50
CA GLN A 68 30.60 43.15 -12.49
C GLN A 68 30.86 41.78 -11.83
N THR A 69 29.78 41.10 -11.44
CA THR A 69 29.82 39.80 -10.75
C THR A 69 29.25 38.65 -11.57
N ILE A 70 29.88 37.48 -11.49
CA ILE A 70 29.32 36.19 -11.94
C ILE A 70 28.70 35.51 -10.72
N SER A 71 27.43 35.12 -10.83
CA SER A 71 26.77 34.34 -9.78
C SER A 71 26.93 32.85 -10.08
N LEU A 72 27.48 32.10 -9.12
CA LEU A 72 27.53 30.65 -9.14
C LEU A 72 26.64 30.12 -8.03
N THR A 73 25.69 29.28 -8.42
CA THR A 73 24.81 28.57 -7.48
C THR A 73 25.17 27.09 -7.55
N LEU A 74 25.57 26.53 -6.41
CA LEU A 74 25.78 25.10 -6.25
C LEU A 74 24.77 24.58 -5.22
N SER A 75 23.98 23.60 -5.66
CA SER A 75 23.03 22.89 -4.81
C SER A 75 23.67 21.62 -4.25
N SER A 76 23.07 21.08 -3.19
CA SER A 76 23.52 19.79 -2.66
C SER A 76 23.39 18.70 -3.71
N THR A 77 24.44 17.89 -3.84
CA THR A 77 24.42 16.67 -4.64
C THR A 77 24.55 15.43 -3.77
N SER A 78 24.26 15.52 -2.47
CA SER A 78 24.30 14.38 -1.55
C SER A 78 23.24 13.32 -1.93
N ALA A 79 23.43 12.07 -1.49
CA ALA A 79 22.51 10.98 -1.82
C ALA A 79 21.12 11.23 -1.22
N THR A 80 21.08 11.87 -0.05
CA THR A 80 19.85 12.25 0.65
C THR A 80 19.12 13.37 -0.08
N ASP A 81 19.83 14.36 -0.63
CA ASP A 81 19.20 15.52 -1.27
C ASP A 81 18.81 15.27 -2.73
N LEU A 82 19.56 14.44 -3.45
CA LEU A 82 19.20 13.97 -4.80
C LEU A 82 18.08 12.92 -4.77
N GLY A 83 18.00 12.15 -3.69
CA GLY A 83 17.07 11.03 -3.50
C GLY A 83 15.83 11.36 -2.66
N ASN A 84 15.64 12.61 -2.21
CA ASN A 84 14.61 12.97 -1.22
C ASN A 84 13.15 12.97 -1.72
N TYR A 85 12.86 12.34 -2.87
CA TYR A 85 11.51 11.84 -3.13
C TYR A 85 11.25 10.48 -2.45
N ALA A 86 12.20 9.97 -1.66
CA ALA A 86 11.95 8.89 -0.72
C ALA A 86 11.24 9.45 0.51
N ILE A 87 9.94 9.16 0.64
CA ILE A 87 9.22 9.37 1.90
C ILE A 87 9.87 8.47 2.95
N ALA A 88 10.67 9.07 3.83
CA ALA A 88 11.19 8.44 5.03
C ALA A 88 10.06 8.42 6.10
N SER A 89 9.03 7.61 5.88
CA SER A 89 8.12 7.25 6.98
C SER A 89 8.80 6.16 7.80
N ALA A 90 9.35 6.57 8.95
CA ALA A 90 9.84 5.64 9.95
C ALA A 90 8.70 4.71 10.39
N GLY A 91 8.86 3.41 10.18
CA GLY A 91 8.37 2.37 11.10
C GLY A 91 6.87 2.27 11.37
N THR A 92 5.99 2.93 10.60
CA THR A 92 4.59 2.54 10.48
C THR A 92 4.38 2.16 9.03
N LYS A 93 4.01 0.90 8.80
CA LYS A 93 3.63 0.39 7.49
C LYS A 93 2.77 1.45 6.80
N TYR A 94 3.08 1.82 5.56
CA TYR A 94 2.13 2.54 4.73
C TYR A 94 0.84 1.72 4.75
N GLY A 95 -0.24 2.29 5.28
CA GLY A 95 -1.44 1.53 5.65
C GLY A 95 -1.44 1.12 7.12
N VAL A 96 -2.25 1.85 7.89
CA VAL A 96 -2.75 1.55 9.25
C VAL A 96 -1.68 1.51 10.35
N GLY A 97 -1.73 2.51 11.22
CA GLY A 97 -1.03 2.47 12.51
C GLY A 97 -1.57 1.30 13.35
N ALA A 98 -0.66 0.48 13.87
CA ALA A 98 -0.87 -0.67 14.76
C ALA A 98 -1.92 -1.70 14.29
N ALA A 99 -1.50 -2.96 14.21
CA ALA A 99 -2.34 -4.15 14.06
C ALA A 99 -3.24 -4.39 15.30
N GLY A 100 -4.03 -3.39 15.66
CA GLY A 100 -4.92 -3.31 16.82
C GLY A 100 -6.10 -2.35 16.64
N ALA A 101 -6.15 -1.56 15.56
CA ALA A 101 -7.41 -1.00 15.06
C ALA A 101 -8.15 -2.08 14.26
N ALA A 102 -8.48 -3.19 14.92
CA ALA A 102 -9.59 -3.98 14.45
C ALA A 102 -10.79 -3.01 14.36
N LEU A 103 -11.55 -3.08 13.27
CA LEU A 103 -12.99 -2.74 13.27
C LEU A 103 -13.73 -3.70 14.24
N SER A 104 -13.17 -4.02 15.41
CA SER A 104 -13.82 -4.79 16.45
C SER A 104 -14.89 -3.89 17.04
N SER A 105 -16.10 -4.02 16.49
CA SER A 105 -17.37 -3.54 17.04
C SER A 105 -17.27 -2.17 17.70
N LEU A 106 -17.29 -1.08 16.92
CA LEU A 106 -17.76 0.18 17.48
C LEU A 106 -19.20 -0.08 17.95
N ALA A 107 -19.47 0.17 19.24
CA ALA A 107 -20.85 0.11 19.73
C ALA A 107 -21.72 1.09 18.92
N GLU A 108 -22.96 0.71 18.60
CA GLU A 108 -23.90 1.58 17.89
C GLU A 108 -23.95 2.97 18.55
N GLY A 109 -23.80 4.02 17.73
CA GLY A 109 -23.71 5.41 18.20
C GLY A 109 -22.30 5.90 18.59
N SER A 110 -21.27 5.05 18.51
CA SER A 110 -19.88 5.45 18.72
C SER A 110 -19.21 5.91 17.42
N THR A 111 -18.33 6.90 17.55
CA THR A 111 -17.45 7.36 16.46
C THR A 111 -15.99 7.19 16.87
N SER A 112 -15.14 6.77 15.93
CA SER A 112 -13.69 6.69 16.14
C SER A 112 -12.98 7.53 15.09
N VAL A 113 -12.07 8.41 15.52
CA VAL A 113 -11.23 9.17 14.59
C VAL A 113 -9.95 8.39 14.37
N THR A 114 -9.69 8.03 13.11
CA THR A 114 -8.49 7.28 12.72
C THR A 114 -7.58 8.16 11.88
N THR A 115 -6.29 8.14 12.22
CA THR A 115 -5.25 8.87 11.51
C THR A 115 -4.60 7.97 10.46
N VAL A 116 -4.51 8.49 9.24
CA VAL A 116 -3.87 7.85 8.10
C VAL A 116 -2.62 8.63 7.73
N ASN A 117 -1.48 7.96 7.81
CA ASN A 117 -0.20 8.49 7.37
C ASN A 117 0.12 7.93 5.99
N GLY A 118 0.29 8.81 5.00
CA GLY A 118 0.65 8.41 3.64
C GLY A 118 1.78 9.26 3.08
N SER A 119 2.22 8.89 1.87
CA SER A 119 3.32 9.54 1.15
C SER A 119 3.09 11.02 0.84
N LYS A 120 1.84 11.49 0.84
CA LYS A 120 1.45 12.88 0.60
C LYS A 120 1.07 13.63 1.89
N GLY A 121 1.38 13.06 3.07
CA GLY A 121 1.13 13.65 4.38
C GLY A 121 0.14 12.86 5.23
N THR A 122 -0.31 13.47 6.33
CA THR A 122 -1.25 12.86 7.29
C THR A 122 -2.66 13.40 7.07
N GLY A 123 -3.66 12.53 7.20
CA GLY A 123 -5.08 12.88 7.19
C GLY A 123 -5.84 12.10 8.26
N THR A 124 -7.00 12.58 8.67
CA THR A 124 -7.87 11.89 9.62
C THR A 124 -9.23 11.65 9.00
N TYR A 125 -9.84 10.52 9.30
CA TYR A 125 -11.22 10.22 8.94
C TYR A 125 -11.98 9.71 10.16
N THR A 126 -13.29 9.91 10.15
CA THR A 126 -14.19 9.48 11.23
C THR A 126 -14.95 8.25 10.80
N ASN A 127 -14.73 7.17 11.52
CA ASN A 127 -15.53 5.95 11.48
C ASN A 127 -16.75 6.12 12.37
N VAL A 128 -17.90 5.69 11.86
CA VAL A 128 -19.17 5.55 12.58
C VAL A 128 -19.50 4.06 12.62
N ALA A 129 -20.16 3.61 13.70
CA ALA A 129 -20.51 2.19 13.88
C ALA A 129 -21.33 1.56 12.71
N THR A 130 -22.01 2.37 11.92
CA THR A 130 -22.80 1.93 10.76
C THR A 130 -22.01 1.90 9.45
N ASP A 131 -20.76 2.34 9.44
CA ASP A 131 -19.95 2.34 8.22
C ASP A 131 -19.63 0.90 7.82
N THR A 132 -19.93 0.57 6.57
CA THR A 132 -19.47 -0.66 5.93
C THR A 132 -17.96 -0.61 5.68
N ALA A 133 -17.36 -1.78 5.43
CA ALA A 133 -15.94 -1.86 5.07
C ALA A 133 -15.62 -1.04 3.80
N VAL A 134 -16.58 -0.95 2.87
CA VAL A 134 -16.46 -0.16 1.63
C VAL A 134 -16.45 1.33 1.93
N GLU A 135 -17.41 1.83 2.71
CA GLU A 135 -17.48 3.25 3.08
C GLU A 135 -16.23 3.70 3.86
N THR A 136 -15.71 2.80 4.71
CA THR A 136 -14.45 3.00 5.42
C THR A 136 -13.27 3.13 4.46
N ALA A 137 -13.16 2.22 3.48
CA ALA A 137 -12.12 2.27 2.46
C ALA A 137 -12.23 3.53 1.59
N ASP A 138 -13.44 3.94 1.21
CA ASP A 138 -13.69 5.16 0.45
C ASP A 138 -13.29 6.42 1.23
N LYS A 139 -13.61 6.50 2.52
CA LYS A 139 -13.18 7.59 3.39
C LYS A 139 -11.66 7.70 3.43
N ILE A 140 -10.93 6.58 3.47
CA ILE A 140 -9.46 6.57 3.42
C ILE A 140 -8.95 7.04 2.06
N ASN A 141 -9.51 6.52 0.97
CA ASN A 141 -9.12 6.88 -0.40
C ASN A 141 -9.37 8.37 -0.69
N LEU A 142 -10.47 8.92 -0.18
CA LEU A 142 -10.82 10.34 -0.31
C LEU A 142 -9.80 11.27 0.34
N LEU A 143 -9.09 10.84 1.39
CA LEU A 143 -8.04 11.64 2.01
C LEU A 143 -6.88 11.94 1.04
N ASN A 144 -6.72 11.12 -0.01
CA ASN A 144 -5.69 11.24 -1.06
C ASN A 144 -4.29 11.48 -0.49
N LYS A 145 -3.96 10.77 0.61
CA LYS A 145 -2.65 10.86 1.25
C LYS A 145 -1.61 9.93 0.63
N GLY A 146 -1.93 9.30 -0.49
CA GLY A 146 -1.06 8.35 -1.17
C GLY A 146 -1.06 6.96 -0.53
N VAL A 147 -2.13 6.62 0.19
CA VAL A 147 -2.51 5.25 0.54
C VAL A 147 -3.78 4.89 -0.22
N THR A 148 -3.90 3.64 -0.62
CA THR A 148 -5.11 3.06 -1.20
C THR A 148 -5.66 2.02 -0.23
N ALA A 149 -6.93 2.15 0.15
CA ALA A 149 -7.65 1.18 0.94
C ALA A 149 -8.61 0.39 0.05
N GLU A 150 -8.73 -0.90 0.31
CA GLU A 150 -9.65 -1.81 -0.36
C GLU A 150 -10.38 -2.62 0.71
N ALA A 151 -11.69 -2.74 0.59
CA ALA A 151 -12.49 -3.60 1.46
C ALA A 151 -12.32 -5.05 1.00
N VAL A 152 -11.94 -5.95 1.90
CA VAL A 152 -11.83 -7.38 1.61
C VAL A 152 -12.57 -8.13 2.71
N LEU A 153 -13.51 -9.00 2.31
CA LEU A 153 -14.22 -9.90 3.20
C LEU A 153 -13.85 -11.34 2.84
N GLU A 154 -13.47 -12.11 3.85
CA GLU A 154 -13.16 -13.53 3.71
C GLU A 154 -14.11 -14.32 4.61
N THR A 155 -14.80 -15.32 4.06
CA THR A 155 -15.67 -16.23 4.81
C THR A 155 -15.59 -17.64 4.24
N THR A 156 -15.98 -18.61 5.06
CA THR A 156 -16.15 -20.00 4.66
C THR A 156 -17.60 -20.42 4.75
N ILE A 157 -18.05 -21.23 3.80
CA ILE A 157 -19.41 -21.78 3.78
C ILE A 157 -19.33 -23.25 3.34
N GLU A 158 -20.08 -24.12 3.99
CA GLU A 158 -20.30 -25.51 3.55
C GLU A 158 -21.81 -25.74 3.42
N LEU A 159 -22.30 -26.12 2.22
CA LEU A 159 -23.68 -26.61 2.07
C LEU A 159 -23.75 -28.06 2.55
N LYS A 160 -24.57 -28.33 3.56
CA LYS A 160 -24.72 -29.67 4.16
C LYS A 160 -25.95 -30.42 3.65
N THR A 161 -26.99 -29.68 3.27
CA THR A 161 -28.24 -30.20 2.73
C THR A 161 -28.73 -29.29 1.60
N ALA A 162 -29.78 -29.69 0.90
CA ALA A 162 -30.50 -28.80 0.00
C ALA A 162 -31.26 -27.73 0.80
N GLY A 163 -30.53 -26.71 1.25
CA GLY A 163 -31.05 -25.59 2.02
C GLY A 163 -31.94 -24.67 1.21
N THR A 164 -32.84 -23.95 1.89
CA THR A 164 -33.78 -22.99 1.26
C THR A 164 -33.33 -21.52 1.38
N GLY A 165 -32.16 -21.28 1.97
CA GLY A 165 -31.65 -19.93 2.18
C GLY A 165 -31.16 -19.22 0.92
N THR A 166 -30.82 -17.94 1.07
CA THR A 166 -30.15 -17.12 0.06
C THR A 166 -28.85 -16.58 0.62
N LEU A 167 -27.76 -16.76 -0.13
CA LEU A 167 -26.46 -16.14 0.12
C LEU A 167 -26.42 -14.82 -0.64
N GLU A 168 -26.16 -13.73 0.07
CA GLU A 168 -26.02 -12.40 -0.49
C GLU A 168 -24.58 -11.90 -0.33
N ILE A 169 -23.99 -11.44 -1.43
CA ILE A 169 -22.62 -10.90 -1.47
C ILE A 169 -22.64 -9.64 -2.31
N GLY A 170 -22.30 -8.48 -1.73
CA GLY A 170 -22.10 -7.26 -2.52
C GLY A 170 -23.30 -6.78 -3.35
N GLY A 171 -24.51 -7.33 -3.14
CA GLY A 171 -25.71 -7.08 -3.94
C GLY A 171 -26.10 -8.22 -4.89
N ASP A 172 -25.23 -9.22 -5.09
CA ASP A 172 -25.58 -10.46 -5.79
C ASP A 172 -26.28 -11.44 -4.85
N SER A 173 -27.29 -12.14 -5.37
CA SER A 173 -28.09 -13.10 -4.61
C SER A 173 -27.97 -14.51 -5.22
N PHE A 174 -27.65 -15.48 -4.37
CA PHE A 174 -27.51 -16.89 -4.73
C PHE A 174 -28.47 -17.73 -3.89
N ALA A 175 -29.55 -18.23 -4.50
CA ALA A 175 -30.49 -19.12 -3.81
C ALA A 175 -29.86 -20.51 -3.61
N LEU A 176 -29.62 -20.91 -2.35
CA LEU A 176 -28.94 -22.16 -1.99
C LEU A 176 -29.69 -23.40 -2.52
N ALA A 177 -31.01 -23.31 -2.66
CA ALA A 177 -31.86 -24.37 -3.20
C ALA A 177 -31.47 -24.81 -4.63
N ASN A 178 -30.87 -23.92 -5.43
CA ASN A 178 -30.44 -24.20 -6.80
C ASN A 178 -29.15 -25.05 -6.87
N TYR A 179 -28.43 -25.15 -5.76
CA TYR A 179 -27.12 -25.79 -5.65
C TYR A 179 -27.18 -27.09 -4.84
N GLY A 180 -28.17 -27.26 -3.96
CA GLY A 180 -28.30 -28.49 -3.17
C GLY A 180 -27.08 -28.69 -2.26
N THR A 181 -26.40 -29.83 -2.39
CA THR A 181 -25.11 -30.12 -1.71
C THR A 181 -23.90 -29.94 -2.64
N ASP A 182 -24.10 -29.37 -3.83
CA ASP A 182 -23.04 -29.22 -4.83
C ASP A 182 -22.24 -27.94 -4.59
N ASN A 183 -21.28 -28.03 -3.66
CA ASN A 183 -20.41 -26.92 -3.26
C ASN A 183 -19.52 -26.44 -4.42
N ASN A 184 -19.18 -27.30 -5.37
CA ASN A 184 -18.39 -26.94 -6.53
C ASN A 184 -19.19 -26.03 -7.46
N LYS A 185 -20.46 -26.36 -7.71
CA LYS A 185 -21.33 -25.54 -8.56
C LYS A 185 -21.58 -24.16 -7.97
N LEU A 186 -21.81 -24.06 -6.65
CA LEU A 186 -21.95 -22.76 -6.00
C LEU A 186 -20.65 -21.94 -6.11
N ALA A 187 -19.49 -22.55 -5.87
CA ALA A 187 -18.20 -21.88 -6.02
C ALA A 187 -17.95 -21.40 -7.47
N GLU A 188 -18.29 -22.21 -8.48
CA GLU A 188 -18.16 -21.80 -9.88
C GLU A 188 -19.03 -20.59 -10.23
N ASP A 189 -20.28 -20.55 -9.76
CA ASP A 189 -21.19 -19.43 -10.04
C ASP A 189 -20.81 -18.16 -9.26
N LEU A 190 -20.29 -18.30 -8.04
CA LEU A 190 -19.65 -17.21 -7.28
C LEU A 190 -18.41 -16.68 -8.03
N GLY A 191 -17.58 -17.56 -8.57
CA GLY A 191 -16.43 -17.20 -9.41
C GLY A 191 -16.82 -16.42 -10.66
N LYS A 192 -17.92 -16.81 -11.32
CA LYS A 192 -18.47 -16.07 -12.48
C LYS A 192 -19.01 -14.69 -12.11
N ALA A 193 -19.52 -14.53 -10.89
CA ALA A 193 -19.92 -13.23 -10.35
C ALA A 193 -18.73 -12.34 -9.98
N GLY A 194 -17.50 -12.86 -10.01
CA GLY A 194 -16.27 -12.10 -9.81
C GLY A 194 -15.66 -12.25 -8.42
N TYR A 195 -16.15 -13.19 -7.60
CA TYR A 195 -15.58 -13.49 -6.28
C TYR A 195 -14.46 -14.52 -6.38
N ASP A 196 -13.42 -14.38 -5.57
CA ASP A 196 -12.35 -15.38 -5.49
C ASP A 196 -12.83 -16.52 -4.60
N THR A 197 -13.05 -17.69 -5.19
CA THR A 197 -13.60 -18.84 -4.50
C THR A 197 -12.75 -20.08 -4.70
N SER A 198 -12.60 -20.88 -3.65
CA SER A 198 -11.99 -22.21 -3.72
C SER A 198 -12.78 -23.20 -2.88
N VAL A 199 -12.77 -24.47 -3.30
CA VAL A 199 -13.41 -25.56 -2.53
C VAL A 199 -12.32 -26.49 -2.00
N SER A 200 -12.34 -26.71 -0.69
CA SER A 200 -11.42 -27.65 -0.03
C SER A 200 -11.79 -29.10 -0.34
N THR A 201 -10.87 -30.03 -0.07
CA THR A 201 -11.14 -31.48 -0.16
C THR A 201 -12.23 -31.95 0.82
N ALA A 202 -12.53 -31.17 1.85
CA ALA A 202 -13.62 -31.41 2.80
C ALA A 202 -14.97 -30.84 2.32
N GLY A 203 -15.03 -30.22 1.13
CA GLY A 203 -16.25 -29.64 0.59
C GLY A 203 -16.56 -28.22 1.09
N VAL A 204 -15.72 -27.63 1.93
CA VAL A 204 -15.89 -26.23 2.39
C VAL A 204 -15.49 -25.26 1.29
N ILE A 205 -16.35 -24.28 1.01
CA ILE A 205 -16.15 -23.17 0.07
C ILE A 205 -15.51 -22.01 0.84
N SER A 206 -14.31 -21.60 0.43
CA SER A 206 -13.71 -20.34 0.85
C SER A 206 -14.10 -19.26 -0.15
N ILE A 207 -14.59 -18.12 0.35
CA ILE A 207 -15.02 -16.98 -0.44
C ILE A 207 -14.21 -15.77 0.00
N ARG A 208 -13.58 -15.11 -0.96
CA ARG A 208 -12.90 -13.83 -0.80
C ARG A 208 -13.52 -12.82 -1.76
N ALA A 209 -14.21 -11.84 -1.19
CA ALA A 209 -14.88 -10.79 -1.93
C ALA A 209 -14.20 -9.44 -1.68
N THR A 210 -13.88 -8.72 -2.74
CA THR A 210 -13.30 -7.37 -2.66
C THR A 210 -14.34 -6.32 -3.00
N GLY A 211 -14.30 -5.18 -2.31
CA GLY A 211 -15.21 -4.06 -2.55
C GLY A 211 -16.67 -4.32 -2.16
N VAL A 212 -16.96 -5.36 -1.36
CA VAL A 212 -18.33 -5.69 -0.94
C VAL A 212 -18.66 -5.16 0.45
N ALA A 213 -19.88 -4.67 0.63
CA ALA A 213 -20.37 -4.13 1.91
C ALA A 213 -20.54 -5.21 2.99
N GLY A 214 -20.79 -6.47 2.58
CA GLY A 214 -20.97 -7.60 3.47
C GLY A 214 -21.24 -8.90 2.71
N ILE A 215 -21.20 -10.00 3.45
CA ILE A 215 -21.69 -11.32 3.06
C ILE A 215 -22.71 -11.75 4.11
N ASP A 216 -23.92 -12.07 3.69
CA ASP A 216 -24.99 -12.53 4.57
C ASP A 216 -25.65 -13.79 4.03
N ILE A 217 -26.15 -14.63 4.93
CA ILE A 217 -26.99 -15.78 4.59
C ILE A 217 -28.32 -15.60 5.31
N SER A 218 -29.38 -15.40 4.55
CA SER A 218 -30.74 -15.29 5.07
C SER A 218 -31.55 -16.55 4.77
N GLY A 219 -32.41 -16.94 5.71
CA GLY A 219 -33.34 -18.06 5.53
C GLY A 219 -32.73 -19.46 5.50
N ALA A 220 -31.40 -19.61 5.67
CA ALA A 220 -30.77 -20.91 5.89
C ALA A 220 -30.82 -21.28 7.38
N THR A 221 -31.00 -22.57 7.67
CA THR A 221 -30.86 -23.08 9.04
C THR A 221 -29.44 -23.57 9.29
N ALA A 222 -29.05 -23.72 10.57
CA ALA A 222 -27.76 -24.34 10.93
C ALA A 222 -27.60 -25.80 10.44
N ALA A 223 -28.69 -26.45 10.03
CA ALA A 223 -28.66 -27.76 9.39
C ALA A 223 -28.31 -27.67 7.90
N ASP A 224 -28.54 -26.52 7.27
CA ASP A 224 -28.35 -26.29 5.84
C ASP A 224 -26.92 -25.84 5.51
N THR A 225 -26.32 -25.05 6.39
CA THR A 225 -24.99 -24.45 6.19
C THR A 225 -24.12 -24.49 7.44
N ALA A 226 -22.81 -24.65 7.26
CA ALA A 226 -21.81 -24.31 8.27
C ALA A 226 -20.92 -23.15 7.82
N LEU A 227 -20.63 -22.24 8.75
CA LEU A 227 -19.73 -21.08 8.59
C LEU A 227 -18.37 -21.40 9.22
#